data_AF-A0A0Q4Q3E8-F1
#
_entry.id   AF-A0A0Q4Q3E8-F1
#
_cell.length_a   1.000
_cell.length_b   1.000
_cell.length_c   1.000
_cell.angle_alpha   90.00
_cell.angle_beta   90.00
_cell.angle_gamma   90.00
#
_symmetry.space_group_name_H-M   'P 1'
#
loop_
_entity.id
_entity.type
_entity.pdbx_description
1 polymer ?
#
loop_
_entity_poly.entity_id
_entity_poly.type
_entity_poly.pdbx_seq_one_letter_code
_entity_poly.pdbx_strand_id
1 'polypeptide(L)'
;MRGEVPFDAIGARWTLFIGTAAQCALEEEHDKGFFAILQDAMPSVGLSDVEDKAKMAAAARDLRIGTLRSFALHGLAKHHPGIGMAEVNDIIDDLSFKRFGEIIGTAIAAAADRVVEEGGAAPKKPAPRTRGRTGRP
;
A
#
# COMPACT_ATOMS: atom_id res chain seq x y z
N MET A 1 1.51 -0.52 -15.34
CA MET A 1 2.54 0.08 -14.46
C MET A 1 2.74 -0.80 -13.24
N ARG A 2 3.88 -0.76 -12.53
CA ARG A 2 4.04 -1.50 -11.25
C ARG A 2 3.07 -0.91 -10.22
N GLY A 3 2.38 -1.75 -9.45
CA GLY A 3 1.31 -1.35 -8.51
C GLY A 3 -0.11 -1.45 -9.06
N GLU A 4 -0.28 -1.75 -10.36
CA GLU A 4 -1.60 -1.93 -10.98
C GLU A 4 -1.97 -3.41 -11.05
N VAL A 5 -3.18 -3.74 -10.57
CA VAL A 5 -3.74 -5.08 -10.65
C VAL A 5 -5.09 -4.99 -11.37
N PRO A 6 -5.16 -5.40 -12.66
CA PRO A 6 -6.43 -5.52 -13.35
C PRO A 6 -7.19 -6.76 -12.86
N PHE A 7 -8.51 -6.65 -12.76
CA PHE A 7 -9.40 -7.74 -12.38
C PHE A 7 -10.79 -7.52 -12.99
N ASP A 8 -11.58 -8.59 -13.08
CA ASP A 8 -12.94 -8.52 -13.58
C ASP A 8 -13.91 -8.70 -12.41
N ALA A 9 -14.90 -7.82 -12.27
CA ALA A 9 -15.93 -7.86 -11.23
C ALA A 9 -17.18 -7.15 -11.73
N ILE A 10 -18.36 -7.57 -11.27
CA ILE A 10 -19.66 -6.98 -11.62
C ILE A 10 -19.87 -6.79 -13.14
N GLY A 11 -19.33 -7.70 -13.94
CA GLY A 11 -19.42 -7.67 -15.41
C GLY A 11 -18.54 -6.61 -16.09
N ALA A 12 -17.65 -5.95 -15.36
CA ALA A 12 -16.73 -4.93 -15.87
C ALA A 12 -15.26 -5.25 -15.52
N ARG A 13 -14.34 -4.67 -16.30
CA ARG A 13 -12.90 -4.76 -16.04
C ARG A 13 -12.47 -3.57 -15.20
N TRP A 14 -11.94 -3.86 -14.02
CA TRP A 14 -11.43 -2.91 -13.05
C TRP A 14 -9.91 -2.96 -12.98
N THR A 15 -9.34 -1.91 -12.37
CA THR A 15 -7.90 -1.77 -12.16
C THR A 15 -7.67 -1.13 -10.80
N LEU A 16 -7.13 -1.90 -9.86
CA LEU A 16 -6.68 -1.39 -8.57
C LEU A 16 -5.25 -0.84 -8.73
N PHE A 17 -4.99 0.35 -8.21
CA PHE A 17 -3.66 0.94 -8.19
C PHE A 17 -3.33 1.55 -6.83
N ILE A 18 -2.37 0.97 -6.11
CA ILE A 18 -1.85 1.55 -4.88
C ILE A 18 -0.58 2.35 -5.21
N GLY A 19 -0.75 3.66 -5.41
CA GLY A 19 0.35 4.61 -5.57
C GLY A 19 0.41 5.62 -4.43
N THR A 20 1.35 6.57 -4.52
CA THR A 20 1.58 7.59 -3.47
C THR A 20 0.32 8.35 -3.07
N ALA A 21 -0.55 8.72 -4.02
CA ALA A 21 -1.81 9.41 -3.70
C ALA A 21 -2.76 8.55 -2.86
N ALA A 22 -2.88 7.26 -3.17
CA ALA A 22 -3.70 6.34 -2.39
C ALA A 22 -3.10 6.09 -1.01
N GLN A 23 -1.76 5.99 -0.92
CA GLN A 23 -1.05 5.87 0.36
C GLN A 23 -1.28 7.11 1.24
N CYS A 24 -1.12 8.33 0.71
CA CYS A 24 -1.36 9.55 1.47
C CYS A 24 -2.81 9.66 1.95
N ALA A 25 -3.80 9.33 1.11
CA ALA A 25 -5.20 9.34 1.51
C ALA A 25 -5.49 8.35 2.65
N LEU A 26 -4.87 7.16 2.61
CA LEU A 26 -4.95 6.18 3.68
C LEU A 26 -4.28 6.69 4.96
N GLU A 27 -3.13 7.35 4.86
CA GLU A 27 -2.43 7.91 6.02
C GLU A 27 -3.25 9.01 6.69
N GLU A 28 -3.88 9.89 5.92
CA GLU A 28 -4.78 10.93 6.40
C GLU A 28 -6.04 10.35 7.05
N GLU A 29 -6.65 9.31 6.46
CA GLU A 29 -7.86 8.68 6.99
C GLU A 29 -7.60 7.94 8.33
N HIS A 30 -6.42 7.35 8.47
CA HIS A 30 -6.08 6.52 9.63
C HIS A 30 -5.21 7.23 10.68
N ASP A 31 -4.76 8.46 10.42
CA ASP A 31 -3.80 9.23 11.25
C ASP A 31 -2.54 8.43 11.60
N LYS A 32 -2.05 7.64 10.64
CA LYS A 32 -0.93 6.70 10.80
C LYS A 32 -0.17 6.56 9.50
N GLY A 33 1.14 6.28 9.59
CA GLY A 33 1.92 5.95 8.39
C GLY A 33 1.44 4.65 7.71
N PHE A 34 1.59 4.56 6.39
CA PHE A 34 1.03 3.48 5.57
C PHE A 34 1.42 2.07 6.07
N PHE A 35 2.69 1.86 6.43
CA PHE A 35 3.16 0.58 6.96
C PHE A 35 2.58 0.24 8.34
N ALA A 36 2.30 1.24 9.18
CA ALA A 36 1.66 1.01 10.47
C ALA A 36 0.20 0.58 10.30
N ILE A 37 -0.51 1.16 9.31
CA ILE A 37 -1.86 0.72 8.91
C ILE A 37 -1.82 -0.74 8.46
N LEU A 38 -0.84 -1.11 7.62
CA LEU A 38 -0.67 -2.49 7.16
C LEU A 38 -0.37 -3.45 8.31
N GLN A 39 0.50 -3.10 9.26
CA GLN A 39 0.79 -3.95 10.42
C GLN A 39 -0.43 -4.13 11.33
N ASP A 40 -1.20 -3.07 11.57
CA ASP A 40 -2.44 -3.15 12.35
C ASP A 40 -3.51 -4.01 11.66
N ALA A 41 -3.57 -3.94 10.32
CA ALA A 41 -4.56 -4.66 9.53
C ALA A 41 -4.14 -6.08 9.17
N MET A 42 -2.84 -6.38 9.14
CA MET A 42 -2.23 -7.68 8.85
C MET A 42 -1.05 -7.94 9.82
N PRO A 43 -1.33 -8.28 11.09
CA PRO A 43 -0.28 -8.50 12.09
C PRO A 43 0.58 -9.74 11.79
N SER A 44 0.12 -10.62 10.89
CA SER A 44 0.84 -11.82 10.44
C SER A 44 1.96 -11.54 9.44
N VAL A 45 2.09 -10.30 8.95
CA VAL A 45 3.09 -9.88 7.94
C VAL A 45 4.21 -9.10 8.59
N GLY A 46 5.45 -9.58 8.46
CA GLY A 46 6.62 -8.79 8.78
C GLY A 46 6.85 -7.69 7.74
N LEU A 47 7.44 -6.56 8.13
CA LEU A 47 7.82 -5.49 7.19
C LEU A 47 8.70 -5.97 6.03
N SER A 48 9.50 -7.02 6.27
CA SER A 48 10.33 -7.70 5.27
C SER A 48 9.55 -8.56 4.27
N ASP A 49 8.30 -8.88 4.57
CA ASP A 49 7.45 -9.72 3.72
C ASP A 49 6.56 -8.88 2.78
N VAL A 50 6.55 -7.55 2.95
CA VAL A 50 5.69 -6.64 2.19
C VAL A 50 6.03 -6.62 0.71
N GLU A 51 7.27 -6.95 0.33
CA GLU A 51 7.73 -6.99 -1.05
C GLU A 51 7.39 -8.33 -1.75
N ASP A 52 7.10 -9.37 -0.97
CA ASP A 52 6.75 -10.69 -1.48
C ASP A 52 5.26 -10.73 -1.82
N LYS A 53 4.97 -10.68 -3.13
CA LYS A 53 3.59 -10.72 -3.65
C LYS A 53 2.80 -11.92 -3.16
N ALA A 54 3.42 -13.10 -3.05
CA ALA A 54 2.73 -14.30 -2.63
C ALA A 54 2.38 -14.26 -1.14
N LYS A 55 3.31 -13.79 -0.30
CA LYS A 55 3.06 -13.61 1.13
C LYS A 55 2.04 -12.51 1.40
N MET A 56 2.13 -11.38 0.70
CA MET A 56 1.17 -10.30 0.83
C MET A 56 -0.22 -10.68 0.35
N ALA A 57 -0.33 -11.38 -0.79
CA ALA A 57 -1.63 -11.89 -1.24
C ALA A 57 -2.22 -12.90 -0.25
N ALA A 58 -1.39 -13.76 0.35
CA ALA A 58 -1.84 -14.72 1.36
C ALA A 58 -2.29 -14.03 2.65
N ALA A 59 -1.55 -13.02 3.12
CA ALA A 59 -1.86 -12.33 4.37
C ALA A 59 -2.96 -11.27 4.24
N ALA A 60 -3.18 -10.73 3.05
CA ALA A 60 -4.32 -9.84 2.79
C ALA A 60 -5.67 -10.57 2.91
N ARG A 61 -5.67 -11.90 3.08
CA ARG A 61 -6.84 -12.68 3.51
C ARG A 61 -7.23 -12.43 4.97
N ASP A 62 -6.31 -11.91 5.79
CA ASP A 62 -6.55 -11.55 7.19
C ASP A 62 -6.84 -10.05 7.37
N LEU A 63 -6.86 -9.29 6.26
CA LEU A 63 -7.04 -7.84 6.28
C LEU A 63 -8.34 -7.48 6.99
N ARG A 64 -8.33 -6.51 7.90
CA ARG A 64 -9.60 -6.07 8.52
C ARG A 64 -10.54 -5.49 7.46
N ILE A 65 -11.80 -5.92 7.43
CA ILE A 65 -12.80 -5.53 6.40
C ILE A 65 -12.90 -4.01 6.24
N GLY A 66 -12.90 -3.24 7.33
CA GLY A 66 -12.93 -1.78 7.26
C GLY A 66 -11.73 -1.19 6.51
N THR A 67 -10.53 -1.68 6.81
CA THR A 67 -9.30 -1.29 6.13
C THR A 67 -9.31 -1.74 4.67
N LEU A 68 -9.77 -2.97 4.38
CA LEU A 68 -9.91 -3.48 3.02
C LEU A 68 -10.75 -2.53 2.15
N ARG A 69 -11.89 -2.06 2.66
CA ARG A 69 -12.78 -1.13 1.96
C ARG A 69 -12.12 0.22 1.69
N SER A 70 -11.35 0.74 2.65
CA SER A 70 -10.60 1.98 2.48
C SER A 70 -9.53 1.85 1.39
N PHE A 71 -8.74 0.77 1.42
CA PHE A 71 -7.75 0.45 0.39
C PHE A 71 -8.39 0.30 -1.00
N ALA A 72 -9.57 -0.32 -1.07
CA ALA A 72 -10.34 -0.48 -2.29
C ALA A 72 -10.72 0.88 -2.89
N LEU A 73 -11.33 1.76 -2.07
CA LEU A 73 -11.80 3.06 -2.51
C LEU A 73 -10.63 3.91 -3.05
N HIS A 74 -9.59 4.09 -2.24
CA HIS A 74 -8.44 4.93 -2.59
C HIS A 74 -7.61 4.33 -3.74
N GLY A 75 -7.53 3.00 -3.80
CA GLY A 75 -6.81 2.29 -4.85
C GLY A 75 -7.53 2.27 -6.20
N LEU A 76 -8.86 2.35 -6.23
CA LEU A 76 -9.64 2.38 -7.48
C LEU A 76 -9.78 3.80 -8.03
N ALA A 77 -9.80 4.82 -7.16
CA ALA A 77 -10.11 6.20 -7.52
C ALA A 77 -9.25 6.80 -8.66
N LYS A 78 -8.00 6.36 -8.83
CA LYS A 78 -7.13 6.85 -9.91
C LYS A 78 -7.63 6.46 -11.31
N HIS A 79 -8.08 5.22 -11.46
CA HIS A 79 -8.52 4.68 -12.75
C HIS A 79 -10.04 4.73 -12.92
N HIS A 80 -10.76 4.86 -11.80
CA HIS A 80 -12.23 4.88 -11.74
C HIS A 80 -12.68 6.14 -10.99
N PRO A 81 -12.54 7.33 -11.62
CA PRO A 81 -12.93 8.58 -10.98
C PRO A 81 -14.43 8.60 -10.69
N GLY A 82 -14.79 8.97 -9.46
CA GLY A 82 -16.19 8.98 -9.01
C GLY A 82 -16.68 7.66 -8.43
N ILE A 83 -15.82 6.63 -8.33
CA ILE A 83 -16.18 5.39 -7.62
C ILE A 83 -16.59 5.71 -6.18
N GLY A 84 -17.74 5.17 -5.77
CA GLY A 84 -18.29 5.33 -4.44
C GLY A 84 -18.09 4.11 -3.56
N MET A 85 -18.30 4.28 -2.26
CA MET A 85 -18.22 3.18 -1.30
C MET A 85 -19.28 2.09 -1.54
N ALA A 86 -20.43 2.44 -2.13
CA ALA A 86 -21.44 1.45 -2.52
C ALA A 86 -20.90 0.50 -3.60
N GLU A 87 -20.32 1.06 -4.65
CA GLU A 87 -19.77 0.29 -5.78
C GLU A 87 -18.56 -0.55 -5.36
N VAL A 88 -17.73 -0.01 -4.45
CA VAL A 88 -16.66 -0.77 -3.79
C VAL A 88 -17.22 -2.00 -3.05
N ASN A 89 -18.32 -1.86 -2.33
CA ASN A 89 -18.94 -2.98 -1.62
C ASN A 89 -19.45 -4.04 -2.61
N ASP A 90 -20.12 -3.61 -3.69
CA ASP A 90 -20.64 -4.51 -4.71
C ASP A 90 -19.51 -5.32 -5.38
N ILE A 91 -18.36 -4.68 -5.64
CA ILE A 91 -17.15 -5.34 -6.16
C ILE A 91 -16.62 -6.39 -5.18
N ILE A 92 -16.55 -6.06 -3.89
CA ILE A 92 -16.04 -6.97 -2.85
C ILE A 92 -16.98 -8.17 -2.68
N ASP A 93 -18.29 -7.95 -2.74
CA ASP A 93 -19.31 -8.98 -2.61
C ASP A 93 -19.30 -9.94 -3.82
N ASP A 94 -19.14 -9.43 -5.05
CA ASP A 94 -19.01 -10.24 -6.27
C ASP A 94 -17.76 -11.13 -6.26
N LEU A 95 -16.61 -10.57 -5.86
CA LEU A 95 -15.35 -11.30 -5.86
C LEU A 95 -15.15 -12.20 -4.65
N SER A 96 -15.92 -12.00 -3.59
CA SER A 96 -15.62 -12.39 -2.21
C SER A 96 -14.45 -11.64 -1.58
N PHE A 97 -14.57 -11.43 -0.27
CA PHE A 97 -13.56 -10.81 0.57
C PHE A 97 -12.14 -11.40 0.38
N LYS A 98 -12.03 -12.74 0.33
CA LYS A 98 -10.74 -13.44 0.22
C LYS A 98 -10.03 -13.11 -1.09
N ARG A 99 -10.76 -13.13 -2.20
CA ARG A 99 -10.19 -12.86 -3.53
C ARG A 99 -9.79 -11.39 -3.66
N PHE A 100 -10.62 -10.49 -3.14
CA PHE A 100 -10.31 -9.07 -3.19
C PHE A 100 -9.10 -8.72 -2.32
N GLY A 101 -8.96 -9.36 -1.16
CA GLY A 101 -7.75 -9.30 -0.34
C GLY A 101 -6.49 -9.66 -1.12
N GLU A 102 -6.49 -10.77 -1.86
CA GLU A 102 -5.35 -11.19 -2.70
C GLU A 102 -4.94 -10.12 -3.74
N ILE A 103 -5.93 -9.43 -4.34
CA ILE A 103 -5.71 -8.35 -5.30
C ILE A 103 -5.03 -7.16 -4.61
N ILE A 104 -5.54 -6.74 -3.44
CA ILE A 104 -4.95 -5.67 -2.63
C ILE A 104 -3.52 -6.03 -2.22
N GLY A 105 -3.29 -7.22 -1.69
CA GLY A 105 -1.95 -7.66 -1.27
C GLY A 105 -0.95 -7.65 -2.43
N THR A 106 -1.39 -8.07 -3.62
CA THR A 106 -0.57 -8.01 -4.84
C THR A 106 -0.24 -6.56 -5.23
N ALA A 107 -1.21 -5.65 -5.14
CA ALA A 107 -1.01 -4.24 -5.45
C ALA A 107 -0.07 -3.56 -4.45
N ILE A 108 -0.21 -3.85 -3.15
CA ILE A 108 0.67 -3.33 -2.09
C ILE A 108 2.11 -3.80 -2.32
N ALA A 109 2.33 -5.10 -2.55
CA ALA A 109 3.67 -5.62 -2.79
C ALA A 109 4.32 -4.99 -4.02
N ALA A 110 3.54 -4.80 -5.09
CA ALA A 110 4.03 -4.12 -6.28
C ALA A 110 4.28 -2.60 -6.06
N ALA A 111 3.63 -1.98 -5.07
CA ALA A 111 3.90 -0.60 -4.67
C ALA A 111 5.12 -0.48 -3.74
N ALA A 112 5.37 -1.47 -2.89
CA ALA A 112 6.51 -1.52 -1.98
C ALA A 112 7.85 -1.71 -2.73
N ASP A 113 7.85 -2.52 -3.79
CA ASP A 113 8.99 -2.69 -4.72
C ASP A 113 9.52 -1.34 -5.26
N ARG A 114 8.64 -0.33 -5.40
CA ARG A 114 9.02 1.02 -5.81
C ARG A 114 9.90 1.76 -4.80
N VAL A 115 9.71 1.52 -3.51
CA VAL A 115 10.41 2.23 -2.42
C VAL A 115 11.88 1.82 -2.36
N VAL A 116 12.23 0.61 -2.80
CA VAL A 116 13.62 0.12 -2.80
C VAL A 116 14.38 0.56 -4.04
N GLU A 117 13.75 0.57 -5.22
CA GLU A 117 14.38 1.05 -6.47
C GLU A 117 14.54 2.58 -6.51
N GLU A 118 13.58 3.36 -5.99
CA GLU A 118 13.78 4.81 -5.73
C GLU A 118 14.55 5.07 -4.41
N GLY A 119 14.81 4.01 -3.64
CA GLY A 119 15.50 3.99 -2.35
C GLY A 119 17.02 3.89 -2.42
N GLY A 120 17.61 4.14 -3.59
CA GLY A 120 19.04 4.40 -3.76
C GLY A 120 19.53 5.72 -3.12
N ALA A 121 18.89 6.23 -2.07
CA ALA A 121 19.44 7.17 -1.09
C ALA A 121 18.40 7.50 -0.01
N ALA A 122 18.39 6.76 1.09
CA ALA A 122 17.82 7.33 2.32
C ALA A 122 18.59 8.63 2.68
N PRO A 123 17.94 9.74 3.07
CA PRO A 123 18.64 10.95 3.48
C PRO A 123 19.43 10.62 4.75
N LYS A 124 20.76 10.51 4.61
CA LYS A 124 21.66 10.29 5.74
C LYS A 124 21.43 11.41 6.76
N LYS A 125 21.13 11.02 8.00
CA LYS A 125 21.18 11.91 9.18
C LYS A 125 22.47 12.75 9.11
N PRO A 126 22.44 14.08 9.32
CA PRO A 126 23.65 14.88 9.29
C PRO A 126 24.61 14.40 10.37
N ALA A 127 25.80 13.97 9.97
CA ALA A 127 26.86 13.60 10.89
C ALA A 127 27.35 14.84 11.66
N PRO A 128 27.63 14.72 12.97
CA PRO A 128 28.14 15.84 13.75
C PRO A 128 29.52 16.29 13.21
N ARG A 129 29.65 17.58 12.88
CA ARG A 129 30.92 18.16 12.43
C ARG A 129 31.94 18.14 13.57
N THR A 130 32.93 17.26 13.48
CA THR A 130 34.14 17.31 14.29
C THR A 130 34.89 18.61 13.96
N ARG A 131 34.94 19.57 14.89
CA ARG A 131 35.77 20.78 14.78
C ARG A 131 37.24 20.36 14.84
N GLY A 132 37.90 20.38 13.69
CA GLY A 132 39.35 20.24 13.59
C GLY A 132 40.04 21.40 14.33
N ARG A 133 40.95 21.03 15.23
CA ARG A 133 41.87 21.91 15.96
C ARG A 133 42.98 22.36 15.01
N THR A 134 42.95 23.61 14.56
CA THR A 134 44.10 24.26 13.90
C THR A 134 44.93 25.00 14.95
N GLY A 135 46.23 24.67 15.00
CA GLY A 135 47.17 25.19 15.99
C GLY A 135 47.80 26.54 15.62
N ARG A 136 48.34 27.21 16.64
CA ARG A 136 49.44 28.19 16.61
C ARG A 136 50.00 28.30 18.05
N PRO A 137 51.30 28.55 18.25
CA PRO A 137 51.95 29.84 17.96
C PRO A 137 53.05 29.78 16.90
#